data_AF-A0A7S0W7P6-F1
#
_entry.id   AF-A0A7S0W7P6-F1
#
_cell.length_a   1.000
_cell.length_b   1.000
_cell.length_c   1.000
_cell.angle_alpha   90.00
_cell.angle_beta   90.00
_cell.angle_gamma   90.00
#
_symmetry.space_group_name_H-M   'P 1'
#
loop_
_entity.id
_entity.type
_entity.pdbx_description
1 polymer ?
#
loop_
_entity_poly.entity_id
_entity_poly.type
_entity_poly.pdbx_seq_one_letter_code
_entity_poly.pdbx_strand_id
1 'polypeptide(L)'
;PCRMGEGEVLFLSKMVVDEVTELFATVLSPHEAKECLKGFVDQSKDIAMVEGDDAAVISEQADALVDVYYYSLNAACKKGVNLSSVFSLVHKANMSKRDPATGEFLKRADGKIIKPEGWTPPDVRAEIERQLREGAWAGCA
;
A
#
# COMPACT_ATOMS: atom_id res chain seq x y z
N PRO A 1 3.94 20.35 6.66
CA PRO A 1 3.13 19.12 6.86
C PRO A 1 1.70 19.55 7.24
N CYS A 2 0.69 18.74 6.95
CA CYS A 2 -0.71 19.02 7.29
C CYS A 2 -1.29 17.79 8.00
N ARG A 3 -2.14 18.03 8.99
CA ARG A 3 -2.90 16.98 9.67
C ARG A 3 -3.85 16.30 8.69
N MET A 4 -3.89 14.98 8.71
CA MET A 4 -4.96 14.23 8.04
C MET A 4 -6.26 14.36 8.85
N GLY A 5 -7.35 14.72 8.19
CA GLY A 5 -8.69 14.70 8.77
C GLY A 5 -9.26 13.28 8.87
N GLU A 6 -10.41 13.15 9.54
CA GLU A 6 -11.11 11.87 9.71
C GLU A 6 -11.36 11.15 8.38
N GLY A 7 -11.86 11.87 7.37
CA GLY A 7 -12.15 11.28 6.05
C GLY A 7 -10.91 10.72 5.33
N GLU A 8 -9.76 11.37 5.48
CA GLU A 8 -8.49 10.90 4.89
C GLU A 8 -7.97 9.65 5.60
N VAL A 9 -8.06 9.62 6.93
CA VAL A 9 -7.68 8.46 7.76
C VAL A 9 -8.60 7.27 7.45
N LEU A 10 -9.92 7.47 7.36
CA LEU A 10 -10.88 6.41 7.02
C LEU A 10 -10.63 5.86 5.61
N PHE A 11 -10.40 6.74 4.64
CA PHE A 11 -10.11 6.33 3.27
C PHE A 11 -8.83 5.47 3.18
N LEU A 12 -7.74 5.95 3.78
CA LEU A 12 -6.48 5.23 3.79
C LEU A 12 -6.59 3.88 4.52
N SER A 13 -7.22 3.87 5.69
CA SER A 13 -7.40 2.66 6.49
C SER A 13 -8.18 1.59 5.73
N LYS A 14 -9.24 1.99 5.00
CA LYS A 14 -9.99 1.07 4.14
C LYS A 14 -9.09 0.47 3.05
N MET A 15 -8.29 1.30 2.37
CA MET A 15 -7.38 0.82 1.33
C MET A 15 -6.35 -0.18 1.89
N VAL A 16 -5.76 0.11 3.06
CA VAL A 16 -4.83 -0.80 3.73
C VAL A 16 -5.50 -2.13 4.07
N VAL A 17 -6.73 -2.11 4.61
CA VAL A 17 -7.48 -3.34 4.93
C VAL A 17 -7.78 -4.16 3.68
N ASP A 18 -8.12 -3.53 2.56
CA ASP A 18 -8.35 -4.23 1.29
C ASP A 18 -7.07 -4.99 0.85
N GLU A 19 -5.89 -4.34 0.89
CA GLU A 19 -4.61 -4.97 0.53
C GLU A 19 -4.18 -6.08 1.51
N VAL A 20 -4.41 -5.89 2.82
CA VAL A 20 -4.17 -6.94 3.81
C VAL A 20 -5.09 -8.14 3.55
N THR A 21 -6.34 -7.90 3.14
CA THR A 21 -7.28 -8.98 2.77
C THR A 21 -6.76 -9.75 1.55
N GLU A 22 -6.19 -9.06 0.55
CA GLU A 22 -5.54 -9.71 -0.60
C GLU A 22 -4.33 -10.56 -0.18
N LEU A 23 -3.53 -10.08 0.77
CA LEU A 23 -2.43 -10.87 1.34
C LEU A 23 -2.95 -12.13 2.05
N PHE A 24 -4.03 -12.03 2.83
CA PHE A 24 -4.67 -13.19 3.45
C PHE A 24 -5.19 -14.21 2.44
N ALA A 25 -5.73 -13.74 1.31
CA ALA A 25 -6.21 -14.61 0.24
C ALA A 25 -5.10 -15.47 -0.40
N THR A 26 -3.82 -15.17 -0.15
CA THR A 26 -2.70 -16.01 -0.58
C THR A 26 -2.58 -17.32 0.21
N VAL A 27 -3.20 -17.39 1.39
CA VAL A 27 -3.04 -18.51 2.34
C VAL A 27 -4.35 -19.01 2.96
N LEU A 28 -5.44 -18.24 2.89
CA LEU A 28 -6.72 -18.54 3.51
C LEU A 28 -7.88 -18.36 2.53
N SER A 29 -9.00 -19.06 2.78
CA SER A 29 -10.23 -18.83 2.02
C SER A 29 -10.83 -17.43 2.33
N PRO A 30 -11.69 -16.88 1.45
CA PRO A 30 -12.27 -15.56 1.68
C PRO A 30 -13.05 -15.42 2.99
N HIS A 31 -13.71 -16.49 3.44
CA HIS A 31 -14.44 -16.49 4.70
C HIS A 31 -13.50 -16.49 5.90
N GLU A 32 -12.49 -17.38 5.91
CA GLU A 32 -11.50 -17.45 6.99
C GLU A 32 -10.70 -16.15 7.11
N ALA A 33 -10.29 -15.56 5.98
CA ALA A 33 -9.59 -14.29 5.95
C ALA A 33 -10.36 -13.19 6.68
N LYS A 34 -11.66 -13.05 6.39
CA LYS A 34 -12.52 -12.05 7.03
C LYS A 34 -12.71 -12.32 8.52
N GLU A 35 -12.92 -13.57 8.91
CA GLU A 35 -13.07 -13.92 10.33
C GLU A 35 -11.78 -13.66 11.11
N CYS A 36 -10.60 -13.95 10.55
CA CYS A 36 -9.33 -13.60 11.16
C CYS A 36 -9.16 -12.09 11.35
N LEU A 37 -9.47 -11.29 10.32
CA LEU A 37 -9.35 -9.83 10.39
C LEU A 37 -10.30 -9.24 11.44
N LYS A 38 -11.54 -9.70 11.51
CA LYS A 38 -12.49 -9.32 12.57
C LYS A 38 -11.93 -9.67 13.95
N GLY A 39 -11.40 -10.88 14.10
CA GLY A 39 -10.77 -11.32 15.34
C GLY A 39 -9.58 -10.45 15.76
N PHE A 40 -8.78 -9.94 14.82
CA PHE A 40 -7.70 -9.00 15.12
C PHE A 40 -8.23 -7.65 15.62
N VAL A 41 -9.33 -7.16 15.03
CA VAL A 41 -9.99 -5.93 15.49
C VAL A 41 -10.56 -6.13 16.89
N ASP A 42 -11.26 -7.24 17.14
CA ASP A 42 -11.87 -7.55 18.45
C ASP A 42 -10.81 -7.71 19.56
N GLN A 43 -9.60 -8.17 19.22
CA GLN A 43 -8.48 -8.32 20.15
C GLN A 43 -7.64 -7.06 20.30
N SER A 44 -7.83 -6.07 19.43
CA SER A 44 -7.09 -4.82 19.48
C SER A 44 -7.50 -3.99 20.70
N LYS A 45 -6.58 -3.19 21.21
CA LYS A 45 -6.85 -2.33 22.36
C LYS A 45 -7.66 -1.12 21.92
N ASP A 46 -8.56 -0.66 22.78
CA ASP A 46 -9.13 0.69 22.64
C ASP A 46 -8.02 1.71 22.85
N ILE A 47 -7.70 2.47 21.80
CA ILE A 47 -6.71 3.53 21.82
C ILE A 47 -7.45 4.86 21.94
N ALA A 48 -7.03 5.69 22.89
CA ALA A 48 -7.60 7.03 23.06
C ALA A 48 -7.30 7.91 21.84
N MET A 49 -8.21 8.84 21.54
CA MET A 49 -7.96 9.83 20.50
C MET A 49 -6.73 10.67 20.85
N VAL A 50 -5.85 10.89 19.88
CA VAL A 50 -4.69 11.77 20.06
C VAL A 50 -5.18 13.21 20.19
N GLU A 51 -4.85 13.82 21.32
CA GLU A 51 -5.11 15.23 21.63
C GLU A 51 -3.80 16.03 21.54
N GLY A 52 -3.89 17.32 21.19
CA GLY A 52 -2.73 18.20 21.11
C GLY A 52 -2.82 19.19 19.96
N ASP A 53 -1.72 19.91 19.75
CA ASP A 53 -1.54 20.78 18.59
C ASP A 53 -1.27 19.97 17.31
N ASP A 54 -1.16 20.66 16.17
CA ASP A 54 -0.92 20.00 14.89
C ASP A 54 0.38 19.20 14.87
N ALA A 55 1.43 19.66 15.55
CA ALA A 55 2.71 18.96 15.57
C ALA A 55 2.56 17.60 16.27
N ALA A 56 1.87 17.56 17.41
CA ALA A 56 1.60 16.33 18.15
C ALA A 56 0.74 15.34 17.34
N VAL A 57 -0.34 15.80 16.69
CA VAL A 57 -1.20 14.89 15.93
C VAL A 57 -0.50 14.40 14.66
N ILE A 58 0.22 15.27 13.95
CA ILE A 58 0.95 14.90 12.74
C ILE A 58 2.07 13.90 13.07
N SER A 59 2.76 14.02 14.20
CA SER A 59 3.79 13.06 14.59
C SER A 59 3.23 11.66 14.82
N GLU A 60 2.11 11.54 15.54
CA GLU A 60 1.45 10.24 15.77
C GLU A 60 0.89 9.66 14.46
N GLN A 61 0.36 10.50 13.57
CA GLN A 61 -0.05 10.07 12.23
C GLN A 61 1.14 9.53 11.42
N ALA A 62 2.28 10.21 11.46
CA ALA A 62 3.48 9.78 10.75
C ALA A 62 4.05 8.47 11.34
N ASP A 63 4.04 8.32 12.66
CA ASP A 63 4.48 7.11 13.36
C ASP A 63 3.64 5.88 12.95
N ALA A 64 2.31 6.01 12.99
CA ALA A 64 1.42 4.94 12.55
C ALA A 64 1.61 4.56 11.06
N LEU A 65 1.82 5.56 10.18
CA LEU A 65 2.08 5.32 8.76
C LEU A 65 3.40 4.58 8.53
N VAL A 66 4.46 4.98 9.24
CA VAL A 66 5.78 4.35 9.07
C VAL A 66 5.78 2.95 9.63
N ASP A 67 5.06 2.65 10.71
CA ASP A 67 4.97 1.29 11.26
C ASP A 67 4.38 0.31 10.24
N VAL A 68 3.26 0.65 9.61
CA VAL A 68 2.64 -0.18 8.55
C VAL A 68 3.62 -0.40 7.39
N TYR A 69 4.32 0.65 6.98
CA TYR A 69 5.33 0.57 5.93
C TYR A 69 6.51 -0.33 6.35
N TYR A 70 6.99 -0.19 7.58
CA TYR A 70 8.15 -0.89 8.11
C TYR A 70 7.88 -2.38 8.26
N TYR A 71 6.71 -2.78 8.76
CA TYR A 71 6.34 -4.20 8.85
C TYR A 71 6.27 -4.86 7.47
N SER A 72 5.74 -4.15 6.47
CA SER A 72 5.68 -4.62 5.09
C SER A 72 7.07 -4.84 4.49
N LEU A 73 7.99 -3.87 4.69
CA LEU A 73 9.38 -3.99 4.27
C LEU A 73 10.12 -5.12 4.99
N ASN A 74 9.93 -5.25 6.31
CA ASN A 74 10.54 -6.31 7.12
C ASN A 74 10.11 -7.70 6.64
N ALA A 75 8.82 -7.88 6.32
CA ALA A 75 8.30 -9.13 5.77
C ALA A 75 8.96 -9.47 4.43
N ALA A 76 9.03 -8.50 3.50
CA ALA A 76 9.69 -8.69 2.21
C ALA A 76 11.18 -9.01 2.35
N CYS A 77 11.89 -8.28 3.21
CA CYS A 77 13.31 -8.50 3.51
C CYS A 77 13.57 -9.92 4.03
N LYS A 78 12.78 -10.38 5.01
CA LYS A 78 12.86 -11.75 5.56
C LYS A 78 12.58 -12.85 4.54
N LYS A 79 11.92 -12.52 3.42
CA LYS A 79 11.65 -13.44 2.31
C LYS A 79 12.58 -13.24 1.12
N GLY A 80 13.59 -12.39 1.24
CA GLY A 80 14.54 -12.11 0.16
C GLY A 80 13.88 -11.40 -1.03
N VAL A 81 12.79 -10.69 -0.82
CA VAL A 81 12.08 -9.93 -1.87
C VAL A 81 12.54 -8.47 -1.82
N ASN A 82 13.03 -7.98 -2.95
CA ASN A 82 13.32 -6.57 -3.13
C ASN A 82 12.00 -5.83 -3.43
N LEU A 83 11.36 -5.33 -2.38
CA LEU A 83 10.10 -4.61 -2.50
C LEU A 83 10.27 -3.24 -3.18
N SER A 84 11.48 -2.67 -3.17
CA SER A 84 11.76 -1.38 -3.83
C SER A 84 11.72 -1.49 -5.35
N SER A 85 12.18 -2.59 -5.94
CA SER A 85 12.06 -2.82 -7.39
C SER A 85 10.60 -3.04 -7.80
N VAL A 86 9.85 -3.80 -7.01
CA VAL A 86 8.39 -3.97 -7.19
C VAL A 86 7.67 -2.63 -7.08
N PHE A 87 7.99 -1.81 -6.07
CA PHE A 87 7.42 -0.48 -5.91
C PHE A 87 7.72 0.40 -7.13
N SER A 88 8.94 0.35 -7.67
CA SER A 88 9.33 1.15 -8.84
C SER A 88 8.50 0.79 -10.08
N LEU A 89 8.18 -0.49 -10.28
CA LEU A 89 7.30 -0.94 -11.37
C LEU A 89 5.87 -0.45 -11.18
N VAL A 90 5.32 -0.63 -9.97
CA VAL A 90 3.96 -0.16 -9.63
C VAL A 90 3.88 1.36 -9.75
N HIS A 91 4.89 2.09 -9.27
CA HIS A 91 4.96 3.54 -9.36
C HIS A 91 5.01 3.99 -10.82
N LYS A 92 5.85 3.38 -11.67
CA LYS A 92 5.91 3.67 -13.11
C LYS A 92 4.54 3.47 -13.78
N ALA A 93 3.88 2.36 -13.49
CA ALA A 93 2.54 2.08 -14.03
C ALA A 93 1.47 3.04 -13.46
N ASN A 94 1.58 3.49 -12.22
CA ASN A 94 0.68 4.49 -11.66
C ASN A 94 0.90 5.86 -12.32
N MET A 95 2.14 6.25 -12.54
CA MET A 95 2.48 7.52 -13.20
C MET A 95 2.10 7.54 -14.68
N SER A 96 2.09 6.39 -15.36
CA SER A 96 1.58 6.28 -16.74
C SER A 96 0.06 6.39 -16.85
N LYS A 97 -0.68 6.53 -15.74
CA LYS A 97 -2.11 6.89 -15.76
C LYS A 97 -2.34 8.37 -16.07
N ARG A 98 -1.29 9.19 -16.11
CA ARG A 98 -1.40 10.57 -16.59
C ARG A 98 -1.79 10.56 -18.06
N ASP A 99 -2.72 11.44 -18.40
CA ASP A 99 -3.08 11.70 -19.77
C ASP A 99 -1.84 12.25 -20.52
N PRO A 100 -1.41 11.64 -21.64
CA PRO A 100 -0.21 12.07 -22.33
C PRO A 100 -0.37 13.41 -23.06
N ALA A 101 -1.60 13.84 -23.35
CA ALA A 101 -1.88 15.11 -24.01
C ALA A 101 -1.95 16.27 -22.99
N THR A 102 -2.53 16.05 -21.81
CA THR A 102 -2.69 17.11 -20.79
C THR A 102 -1.68 17.05 -19.65
N GLY A 103 -1.05 15.90 -19.41
CA GLY A 103 -0.17 15.65 -18.26
C GLY A 103 -0.90 15.45 -16.93
N GLU A 104 -2.24 15.50 -16.94
CA GLU A 104 -3.09 15.42 -15.76
C GLU A 104 -3.61 14.00 -15.52
N PHE A 105 -4.01 13.71 -14.27
CA PHE A 105 -4.74 12.49 -13.98
C PHE A 105 -6.24 12.73 -14.14
N LEU A 106 -6.86 12.00 -15.06
CA LEU A 106 -8.32 11.99 -15.17
C LEU A 106 -8.92 11.26 -13.97
N LYS A 107 -9.93 11.86 -13.33
CA LYS A 107 -10.64 11.30 -12.17
C LYS A 107 -12.10 11.12 -12.51
N ARG A 108 -12.70 10.02 -12.06
CA ARG A 108 -14.16 9.85 -12.05
C ARG A 108 -14.78 10.73 -10.96
N ALA A 109 -16.11 10.84 -10.98
CA ALA A 109 -16.88 11.55 -9.97
C ALA A 109 -16.64 11.05 -8.53
N ASP A 110 -16.25 9.78 -8.36
CA ASP A 110 -15.89 9.19 -7.06
C ASP A 110 -14.42 9.36 -6.68
N GLY A 111 -13.66 10.17 -7.43
CA GLY A 111 -12.24 10.43 -7.18
C GLY A 111 -11.29 9.35 -7.71
N LYS A 112 -11.80 8.21 -8.22
CA LYS A 112 -10.92 7.15 -8.75
C LYS A 112 -10.24 7.61 -10.04
N ILE A 113 -8.92 7.41 -10.09
CA ILE A 113 -8.09 7.68 -11.26
C ILE A 113 -8.48 6.75 -12.42
N ILE A 114 -8.72 7.35 -13.58
CA ILE A 114 -9.05 6.66 -14.83
C ILE A 114 -7.75 6.22 -15.50
N LYS A 115 -7.74 5.00 -16.04
CA LYS A 115 -6.63 4.49 -16.85
C LYS A 115 -6.81 4.98 -18.29
N PRO A 116 -5.80 5.63 -18.91
CA PRO A 116 -5.90 6.05 -20.29
C PRO A 116 -5.91 4.85 -21.25
N GLU A 117 -6.29 5.09 -22.51
CA GLU A 117 -6.21 4.08 -23.56
C GLU A 117 -4.77 3.57 -23.72
N GLY A 118 -4.60 2.26 -23.91
CA GLY A 118 -3.28 1.63 -24.05
C GLY A 118 -2.49 1.49 -22.73
N TRP A 119 -3.04 1.90 -21.58
CA TRP A 119 -2.40 1.70 -20.29
C TRP A 119 -2.23 0.20 -19.97
N THR A 120 -1.04 -0.18 -19.49
CA THR A 120 -0.71 -1.54 -19.07
C THR A 120 -0.45 -1.62 -17.56
N PRO A 121 -0.92 -2.69 -16.89
CA PRO A 121 -0.62 -2.89 -15.48
C PRO A 121 0.86 -3.21 -15.27
N PRO A 122 1.40 -2.96 -14.05
CA PRO A 122 2.75 -3.38 -13.71
C PRO A 122 2.84 -4.91 -13.72
N ASP A 123 3.91 -5.46 -14.30
CA ASP A 123 4.17 -6.90 -14.30
C ASP A 123 5.04 -7.29 -13.09
N VAL A 124 4.37 -7.41 -11.93
CA VAL A 124 5.03 -7.82 -10.68
C VAL A 124 5.53 -9.26 -10.78
N ARG A 125 4.82 -10.13 -11.51
CA ARG A 125 5.22 -11.53 -11.65
C ARG A 125 6.56 -11.66 -12.38
N ALA A 126 6.74 -10.96 -13.49
CA ALA A 126 8.00 -10.98 -14.24
C ALA A 126 9.18 -10.50 -13.38
N GLU A 127 8.96 -9.48 -12.53
CA GLU A 127 10.01 -9.03 -11.59
C GLU A 127 10.32 -10.08 -10.53
N ILE A 128 9.31 -10.73 -9.93
CA ILE A 128 9.56 -11.83 -8.99
C ILE A 128 10.29 -12.99 -9.68
N GLU A 129 9.93 -13.36 -10.90
CA GLU A 129 10.63 -14.39 -11.69
C GLU A 129 12.09 -13.99 -11.96
N ARG A 130 12.37 -12.70 -12.22
CA ARG A 130 13.74 -12.18 -12.31
C ARG A 130 14.47 -12.29 -10.98
N GLN A 131 13.87 -11.86 -9.87
CA GLN A 131 14.48 -11.96 -8.53
C GLN A 131 14.83 -13.41 -8.16
N LEU A 132 13.96 -14.37 -8.51
CA LEU A 132 14.19 -15.79 -8.30
C LEU A 132 15.35 -16.35 -9.13
N ARG A 133 15.51 -15.88 -10.38
CA ARG A 133 16.55 -16.37 -11.29
C ARG A 133 17.92 -15.74 -11.03
N GLU A 134 17.96 -14.44 -10.76
CA GLU A 134 19.19 -13.64 -10.76
C GLU A 134 19.58 -13.19 -9.35
N GLY A 135 18.66 -13.25 -8.39
CA GLY A 135 18.80 -12.64 -7.08
C GLY A 135 18.09 -11.28 -7.01
N ALA A 136 17.50 -10.99 -5.84
CA ALA A 136 16.67 -9.83 -5.64
C ALA A 136 17.41 -8.47 -5.71
N TRP A 137 18.72 -8.48 -5.46
CA TRP A 137 19.61 -7.30 -5.52
C TRP A 137 20.76 -7.45 -6.54
N ALA A 138 20.62 -8.33 -7.53
CA ALA A 138 21.62 -8.43 -8.60
C ALA A 138 21.76 -7.11 -9.35
N GLY A 139 22.99 -6.60 -9.47
CA GLY A 139 23.29 -5.28 -10.05
C GLY A 139 23.58 -4.18 -9.02
N CYS A 140 23.43 -4.43 -7.72
CA CYS A 140 23.98 -3.60 -6.65
C CYS A 140 25.39 -4.09 -6.28
N ALA A 141 26.35 -3.94 -7.19
CA ALA A 141 27.78 -4.13 -6.94
C ALA A 141 28.53 -2.88 -7.36
#